data_AF-A0A535UBB1-F1
#
_entry.id   AF-A0A535UBB1-F1
#
_cell.length_a   1.000
_cell.length_b   1.000
_cell.length_c   1.000
_cell.angle_alpha   90.00
_cell.angle_beta   90.00
_cell.angle_gamma   90.00
#
_symmetry.space_group_name_H-M   'P 1'
#
loop_
_entity.id
_entity.type
_entity.pdbx_description
1 polymer ?
#
loop_
_entity_poly.entity_id
_entity_poly.type
_entity_poly.pdbx_seq_one_letter_code
_entity_poly.pdbx_strand_id
1 'polypeptide(L)'
;MRESDLRSLDRQRMYTIFSPLDANEQLPRELLMDARRHRVLGRRELAGVLWLPALVVAVFLAGVVNVSGVAFLAVAGALLLGFVVFAISGGRGRID
;
A
#
# COMPACT_ATOMS: atom_id res chain seq x y z
N MET A 1 -28.41 -26.21 44.74
CA MET A 1 -27.94 -25.11 43.87
C MET A 1 -29.16 -24.32 43.43
N ARG A 2 -29.20 -23.00 43.70
CA ARG A 2 -30.35 -22.14 43.37
C ARG A 2 -30.20 -21.65 41.93
N GLU A 3 -31.31 -21.59 41.21
CA GLU A 3 -31.41 -21.15 39.80
C GLU A 3 -30.87 -19.72 39.56
N SER A 4 -30.67 -18.96 40.64
CA SER A 4 -30.03 -17.63 40.67
C SER A 4 -28.53 -17.59 40.32
N ASP A 5 -27.82 -18.73 40.35
CA ASP A 5 -26.38 -18.79 39.96
C ASP A 5 -26.15 -18.97 38.46
N LEU A 6 -27.20 -19.25 37.67
CA LEU A 6 -27.10 -19.42 36.21
C LEU A 6 -27.33 -18.10 35.46
N ARG A 7 -26.77 -17.00 35.98
CA ARG A 7 -26.87 -15.65 35.39
C ARG A 7 -26.18 -15.52 34.03
N SER A 8 -25.40 -16.53 33.63
CA SER A 8 -24.76 -16.64 32.31
C SER A 8 -25.66 -17.23 31.22
N LEU A 9 -26.83 -17.79 31.57
CA LEU A 9 -27.82 -18.35 30.63
C LEU A 9 -29.12 -17.56 30.61
N ASP A 10 -29.04 -16.26 30.88
CA ASP A 10 -30.19 -15.37 30.70
C ASP A 10 -30.58 -15.35 29.22
N ARG A 11 -31.71 -15.99 28.91
CA ARG A 11 -32.22 -16.23 27.55
C ARG A 11 -32.31 -14.92 26.74
N GLN A 12 -32.53 -13.81 27.42
CA GLN A 12 -32.63 -12.47 26.84
C GLN A 12 -31.28 -11.90 26.38
N ARG A 13 -30.18 -12.18 27.10
CA ARG A 13 -28.81 -11.85 26.66
C ARG A 13 -28.30 -12.78 25.56
N MET A 14 -28.77 -14.03 25.52
CA MET A 14 -28.34 -14.99 24.51
C MET A 14 -28.67 -14.54 23.08
N TYR A 15 -29.82 -13.90 22.86
CA TYR A 15 -30.22 -13.36 21.54
C TYR A 15 -29.41 -12.14 21.08
N THR A 16 -28.76 -11.42 22.00
CA THR A 16 -27.91 -10.27 21.64
C THR A 16 -26.47 -10.70 21.35
N ILE A 17 -25.97 -11.73 22.03
CA ILE A 17 -24.64 -12.31 21.79
C ILE A 17 -24.63 -13.14 20.49
N PHE A 18 -25.73 -13.84 20.21
CA PHE A 18 -25.93 -14.63 18.98
C PHE A 18 -26.95 -14.00 18.05
N SER A 19 -26.99 -12.67 17.98
CA SER A 19 -27.72 -12.00 16.91
C SER A 19 -27.27 -12.63 15.58
N PRO A 20 -28.20 -13.11 14.73
CA PRO A 20 -27.84 -13.79 13.50
C PRO A 20 -26.89 -12.89 12.71
N LEU A 21 -25.71 -13.41 12.35
CA LEU A 21 -24.77 -12.72 11.48
C LEU A 21 -25.55 -12.21 10.28
N ASP A 22 -25.57 -10.90 10.06
CA ASP A 22 -26.20 -10.32 8.90
C ASP A 22 -25.52 -10.93 7.66
N ALA A 23 -26.30 -11.65 6.86
CA ALA A 23 -25.81 -12.34 5.68
C ALA A 23 -25.26 -11.36 4.62
N ASN A 24 -25.54 -10.06 4.76
CA ASN A 24 -25.04 -9.01 3.89
C ASN A 24 -23.80 -8.30 4.46
N GLU A 25 -23.41 -8.57 5.71
CA GLU A 25 -22.24 -7.96 6.33
C GLU A 25 -20.98 -8.77 5.98
N GLN A 26 -20.01 -8.10 5.35
CA GLN A 26 -18.75 -8.75 4.96
C GLN A 26 -17.97 -9.17 6.20
N LEU A 27 -17.47 -10.41 6.19
CA LEU A 27 -16.69 -10.91 7.30
C LEU A 27 -15.37 -10.13 7.41
N PRO A 28 -14.86 -9.88 8.62
CA PRO A 28 -13.60 -9.14 8.82
C PRO A 28 -12.40 -9.71 8.03
N ARG A 29 -12.40 -11.04 7.81
CA ARG A 29 -11.39 -11.73 7.00
C ARG A 29 -11.49 -11.42 5.51
N GLU A 30 -12.70 -11.21 5.00
CA GLU A 30 -12.96 -10.90 3.59
C GLU A 30 -12.52 -9.46 3.29
N LEU A 31 -12.79 -8.53 4.22
CA LEU A 31 -12.26 -7.17 4.18
C LEU A 31 -10.72 -7.13 4.17
N LEU A 32 -10.07 -7.98 4.95
CA LEU A 32 -8.60 -8.10 4.96
C LEU A 32 -8.04 -8.67 3.65
N MET A 33 -8.76 -9.59 3.00
CA MET A 33 -8.37 -10.15 1.70
C MET A 33 -8.55 -9.12 0.58
N ASP A 34 -9.63 -8.34 0.60
CA ASP A 34 -9.84 -7.26 -0.37
C ASP A 34 -8.85 -6.11 -0.20
N ALA A 35 -8.53 -5.74 1.03
CA ALA A 35 -7.51 -4.73 1.32
C ALA A 35 -6.10 -5.17 0.84
N ARG A 36 -5.81 -6.47 0.88
CA ARG A 36 -4.53 -7.02 0.38
C ARG A 36 -4.50 -7.09 -1.14
N ARG A 37 -5.63 -7.41 -1.79
CA ARG A 37 -5.75 -7.52 -3.25
C ARG A 37 -5.63 -6.17 -3.96
N HIS A 38 -6.08 -5.09 -3.32
CA HIS A 38 -6.06 -3.73 -3.87
C HIS A 38 -4.90 -2.87 -3.37
N ARG A 39 -3.83 -3.48 -2.83
CA ARG A 39 -2.63 -2.72 -2.46
C ARG A 39 -1.87 -2.33 -3.72
N VAL A 40 -2.39 -1.33 -4.43
CA VAL A 40 -1.73 -0.67 -5.55
C VAL A 40 -0.37 -0.22 -5.05
N LEU A 41 0.71 -0.63 -5.73
CA LEU A 41 2.07 -0.24 -5.34
C LEU A 41 2.10 1.28 -5.15
N GLY A 42 2.52 1.71 -3.96
CA GLY A 42 2.57 3.12 -3.64
C GLY A 42 3.50 3.85 -4.62
N ARG A 43 3.23 5.13 -4.90
CA ARG A 43 4.12 5.96 -5.74
C ARG A 43 5.60 5.88 -5.33
N ARG A 44 5.88 5.67 -4.03
CA ARG A 44 7.22 5.43 -3.49
C ARG A 44 7.84 4.11 -3.93
N GLU A 45 7.07 3.04 -3.94
CA GLU A 45 7.52 1.70 -4.36
C GLU A 45 7.75 1.69 -5.87
N LEU A 46 6.86 2.32 -6.64
CA LEU A 46 7.04 2.53 -8.09
C LEU A 46 8.27 3.37 -8.39
N ALA A 47 8.53 4.44 -7.64
CA ALA A 47 9.71 5.27 -7.80
C ALA A 47 11.01 4.48 -7.58
N GLY A 48 11.05 3.64 -6.54
CA GLY A 48 12.20 2.77 -6.26
C GLY A 48 12.43 1.71 -7.34
N VAL A 49 11.37 1.07 -7.82
CA VAL A 49 11.46 0.05 -8.88
C VAL A 49 11.86 0.65 -10.22
N LEU A 50 11.30 1.81 -10.58
CA LEU A 50 11.52 2.45 -11.88
C LEU A 50 12.85 3.23 -11.96
N TRP A 51 13.45 3.55 -10.80
CA TRP A 51 14.78 4.16 -10.72
C TRP A 51 15.86 3.34 -11.45
N LEU A 52 15.97 2.04 -11.14
CA LEU A 52 17.03 1.18 -11.67
C LEU A 52 16.98 1.05 -13.20
N PRO A 53 15.84 0.71 -13.84
CA PRO A 53 15.78 0.65 -15.29
C PRO A 53 16.01 2.02 -15.94
N ALA A 54 15.54 3.12 -15.34
CA ALA A 54 15.82 4.46 -15.85
C ALA A 54 17.33 4.79 -15.83
N LEU A 55 18.03 4.41 -14.75
CA LEU A 55 19.49 4.59 -14.65
C LEU A 55 20.24 3.75 -15.70
N VAL A 56 19.85 2.49 -15.90
CA VAL A 56 20.45 1.61 -16.91
C VAL A 56 20.31 2.21 -18.31
N VAL A 57 19.11 2.72 -18.65
CA VAL A 57 18.86 3.39 -19.93
C VAL A 57 19.73 4.64 -20.07
N ALA A 58 19.84 5.46 -19.03
CA ALA A 58 20.68 6.67 -19.05
C ALA A 58 22.17 6.34 -19.27
N VAL A 59 22.69 5.31 -18.60
CA VAL A 59 24.08 4.84 -18.77
C VAL A 59 24.30 4.30 -20.19
N PHE A 60 23.37 3.49 -20.69
CA PHE A 60 23.45 2.94 -22.04
C PHE A 60 23.48 4.04 -23.11
N LEU A 61 22.55 5.00 -23.03
CA LEU A 61 22.53 6.13 -23.96
C LEU A 61 23.83 6.94 -23.87
N ALA A 62 24.31 7.26 -22.67
CA ALA A 62 25.53 8.04 -22.48
C ALA A 62 26.76 7.38 -23.12
N GLY A 63 26.84 6.04 -23.07
CA GLY A 63 27.88 5.27 -23.75
C GLY A 63 27.79 5.36 -25.28
N VAL A 64 26.58 5.36 -25.85
CA VAL A 64 26.37 5.48 -27.31
C VAL A 64 26.74 6.87 -27.84
N VAL A 65 26.37 7.94 -27.13
CA VAL A 65 26.61 9.33 -27.60
C VAL A 65 27.95 9.93 -27.17
N ASN A 66 28.84 9.14 -26.54
CA ASN A 66 30.15 9.58 -26.04
C ASN A 66 30.06 10.87 -25.21
N VAL A 67 29.13 10.86 -24.24
CA VAL A 67 28.83 12.04 -23.42
C VAL A 67 29.97 12.32 -22.44
N SER A 68 30.35 13.58 -22.27
CA SER A 68 31.35 13.96 -21.27
C SER A 68 30.91 13.55 -19.85
N GLY A 69 31.85 13.12 -19.01
CA GLY A 69 31.52 12.65 -17.66
C GLY A 69 30.76 13.68 -16.80
N VAL A 70 31.02 14.98 -17.02
CA VAL A 70 30.32 16.09 -16.35
C VAL A 70 28.87 16.19 -16.81
N ALA A 71 28.61 16.08 -18.12
CA ALA A 71 27.25 16.09 -18.66
C ALA A 71 26.45 14.86 -18.20
N PHE A 72 27.08 13.68 -18.12
CA PHE A 72 26.45 12.49 -17.56
C PHE A 72 26.07 12.68 -16.08
N LEU A 73 26.97 13.22 -15.26
CA LEU A 73 26.69 13.53 -13.85
C LEU A 73 25.51 14.50 -13.69
N ALA A 74 25.44 15.53 -14.53
CA ALA A 74 24.33 16.48 -14.52
C ALA A 74 23.00 15.79 -14.85
N VAL A 75 22.96 14.95 -15.88
CA VAL A 75 21.76 14.20 -16.29
C VAL A 75 21.35 13.19 -15.22
N ALA A 76 22.29 12.40 -14.70
CA ALA A 76 22.03 11.42 -13.65
C ALA A 76 21.52 12.09 -12.36
N GLY A 77 22.10 13.24 -11.98
CA GLY A 77 21.65 14.03 -10.83
C GLY A 77 20.25 14.61 -11.02
N ALA A 78 19.93 15.12 -12.22
CA ALA A 78 18.58 15.60 -12.54
C ALA A 78 17.54 14.48 -12.53
N LEU A 79 17.89 13.33 -13.10
CA LEU A 79 17.06 12.12 -13.08
C LEU A 79 16.84 11.67 -11.62
N LEU A 80 17.88 11.76 -10.78
CA LEU A 80 17.77 11.41 -9.37
C LEU A 80 16.80 12.31 -8.63
N LEU A 81 16.98 13.62 -8.77
CA LEU A 81 16.12 14.61 -8.14
C LEU A 81 14.67 14.46 -8.60
N GLY A 82 14.44 14.22 -9.89
CA GLY A 82 13.10 13.94 -10.44
C GLY A 82 12.43 12.75 -9.74
N PHE A 83 13.17 11.64 -9.57
CA PHE A 83 12.65 10.46 -8.88
C PHE A 83 12.40 10.69 -7.38
N VAL A 84 13.28 11.43 -6.70
CA VAL A 84 13.12 11.79 -5.29
C VAL A 84 11.89 12.67 -5.10
N VAL A 85 11.73 13.71 -5.92
CA VAL A 85 10.54 14.58 -5.91
C VAL A 85 9.29 13.78 -6.21
N PHE A 86 9.32 12.90 -7.21
CA PHE A 86 8.20 12.02 -7.54
C PHE A 86 7.81 11.09 -6.37
N ALA A 87 8.79 10.46 -5.72
CA ALA A 87 8.57 9.59 -4.56
C ALA A 87 7.97 10.34 -3.36
N ILE A 88 8.39 11.59 -3.11
CA ILE A 88 7.90 12.41 -1.99
C ILE A 88 6.54 13.03 -2.31
N SER A 89 6.26 13.39 -3.57
CA SER A 89 4.99 13.97 -4.03
C SER A 89 3.79 13.03 -3.96
N GLY A 90 4.00 11.72 -3.75
CA GLY A 90 2.96 10.72 -3.52
C GLY A 90 2.23 10.80 -2.17
N GLY A 91 2.24 11.96 -1.51
CA GLY A 91 1.63 12.16 -0.20
C GLY A 91 0.11 12.19 -0.23
N ARG A 92 -0.52 11.14 0.32
CA ARG A 92 -1.87 11.11 0.89
C ARG A 92 -3.02 11.42 -0.09
N GLY A 93 -3.29 10.49 -1.00
CA GLY A 93 -4.68 10.25 -1.41
C GLY A 93 -5.42 9.59 -0.26
N ARG A 94 -5.98 10.40 0.65
CA ARG A 94 -6.98 9.98 1.61
C ARG A 94 -8.24 9.65 0.80
N ILE A 95 -8.68 8.40 0.90
CA ILE A 95 -9.98 7.98 0.44
C ILE A 95 -10.95 8.58 1.46
N ASP A 96 -11.71 9.59 1.04
CA ASP A 96 -12.96 9.98 1.69
C ASP A 96 -14.10 9.10 1.15
#